data_AF-A0A832Z8K7-F1
#
_entry.id   AF-A0A832Z8K7-F1
#
_cell.length_a   1.000
_cell.length_b   1.000
_cell.length_c   1.000
_cell.angle_alpha   90.00
_cell.angle_beta   90.00
_cell.angle_gamma   90.00
#
_symmetry.space_group_name_H-M   'P 1'
#
loop_
_entity.id
_entity.type
_entity.pdbx_description
1 polymer ?
#
loop_
_entity_poly.entity_id
_entity_poly.type
_entity_poly.pdbx_seq_one_letter_code
_entity_poly.pdbx_strand_id
1 'polypeptide(L)'
;MAKLIKRGEKLFIELPESFKDKKIKAIKLEPEIFVIASEEAVKRIIERQMQYMLYRRIKNRLVKVDAPAHRERGEKKAGWEGEYAVLPSDDAARAFSREHAWEFKRGEILGVKGFDGKYYVVRASTYAKVLEALRDALGEEGATPKEAAQRLKLPEELVKAVLEVAKEEGVVYEAKGGRYKYAG
;
A
#
# COMPACT_ATOMS: atom_id res chain seq x y z
N MET A 1 2.53 -27.40 0.20
CA MET A 1 3.64 -26.48 0.48
C MET A 1 4.85 -26.93 -0.34
N ALA A 2 5.63 -26.03 -0.93
CA ALA A 2 6.84 -26.42 -1.66
C ALA A 2 7.95 -26.83 -0.67
N LYS A 3 8.82 -27.77 -1.06
CA LYS A 3 9.97 -28.20 -0.24
C LYS A 3 11.28 -27.92 -0.97
N LEU A 4 12.26 -27.40 -0.24
CA LEU A 4 13.62 -27.20 -0.77
C LEU A 4 14.47 -28.44 -0.42
N ILE A 5 15.14 -29.02 -1.41
CA ILE A 5 15.97 -30.21 -1.28
C ILE A 5 17.38 -29.88 -1.79
N LYS A 6 18.40 -30.03 -0.95
CA LYS A 6 19.80 -29.88 -1.36
C LYS A 6 20.38 -31.24 -1.76
N ARG A 7 20.98 -31.34 -2.95
CA ARG A 7 21.74 -32.53 -3.39
C ARG A 7 23.09 -32.10 -3.95
N GLY A 8 24.15 -32.33 -3.18
CA GLY A 8 25.48 -31.78 -3.45
C GLY A 8 25.45 -30.25 -3.40
N GLU A 9 25.95 -29.61 -4.46
CA GLU A 9 25.96 -28.15 -4.63
C GLU A 9 24.67 -27.58 -5.22
N LYS A 10 23.71 -28.45 -5.59
CA LYS A 10 22.47 -28.04 -6.25
C LYS A 10 21.29 -27.97 -5.27
N LEU A 11 20.47 -26.94 -5.44
CA LEU A 11 19.18 -26.78 -4.76
C LEU A 11 18.05 -27.19 -5.72
N PHE A 12 17.12 -27.98 -5.22
CA PHE A 12 15.92 -28.44 -5.92
C PHE A 12 14.69 -27.96 -5.15
N ILE A 13 13.63 -27.62 -5.88
CA ILE A 13 12.35 -27.28 -5.27
C ILE A 13 11.35 -28.34 -5.70
N GLU A 14 10.88 -29.12 -4.72
CA GLU A 14 9.76 -30.03 -4.90
C GLU A 14 8.47 -29.22 -4.80
N LEU A 15 7.76 -29.16 -5.92
CA LEU A 15 6.52 -28.40 -6.03
C LEU A 15 5.32 -29.22 -5.52
N PRO A 16 4.28 -28.57 -4.97
CA PRO A 16 3.06 -29.26 -4.59
C PRO A 16 2.39 -29.92 -5.79
N GLU A 17 1.57 -30.94 -5.54
CA GLU A 17 0.85 -31.66 -6.61
C GLU A 17 -0.08 -30.77 -7.44
N SER A 18 -0.52 -29.63 -6.91
CA SER A 18 -1.29 -28.61 -7.66
C SER A 18 -0.54 -27.97 -8.84
N PHE A 19 0.77 -28.24 -8.96
CA PHE A 19 1.65 -27.82 -10.05
C PHE A 19 1.93 -28.95 -11.04
N LYS A 20 1.46 -30.18 -10.77
CA LYS A 20 1.50 -31.30 -11.70
C LYS A 20 0.79 -30.87 -13.00
N ASP A 21 1.44 -31.14 -14.12
CA ASP A 21 0.99 -30.80 -15.48
C ASP A 21 0.99 -29.31 -15.86
N LYS A 22 1.38 -28.39 -14.97
CA LYS A 22 1.51 -26.97 -15.30
C LYS A 22 2.90 -26.66 -15.85
N LYS A 23 2.97 -25.78 -16.86
CA LYS A 23 4.25 -25.20 -17.29
C LYS A 23 4.71 -24.19 -16.24
N ILE A 24 5.86 -24.43 -15.65
CA ILE A 24 6.39 -23.60 -14.55
C ILE A 24 7.55 -22.77 -15.06
N LYS A 25 7.63 -21.51 -14.62
CA LYS A 25 8.78 -20.62 -14.84
C LYS A 25 9.34 -20.14 -13.51
N ALA A 26 10.67 -20.10 -13.43
CA ALA A 26 11.38 -19.41 -12.37
C ALA A 26 11.73 -18.00 -12.85
N ILE A 27 11.35 -16.99 -12.09
CA ILE A 27 11.60 -15.59 -12.36
C ILE A 27 12.54 -15.07 -11.30
N LYS A 28 13.68 -14.53 -11.72
CA LYS A 28 14.60 -13.84 -10.82
C LYS A 28 14.06 -12.44 -10.52
N LEU A 29 13.77 -12.14 -9.26
CA LEU A 29 13.37 -10.79 -8.83
C LEU A 29 14.58 -9.98 -8.37
N GLU A 30 15.47 -10.60 -7.61
CA GLU A 30 16.68 -10.00 -7.05
C GLU A 30 17.86 -10.98 -7.15
N PRO A 31 19.11 -10.57 -6.84
CA PRO A 31 20.29 -11.45 -6.93
C PRO A 31 20.11 -12.83 -6.30
N GLU A 32 19.30 -12.93 -5.23
CA GLU A 32 19.04 -14.14 -4.45
C GLU A 32 17.57 -14.54 -4.32
N ILE A 33 16.63 -13.75 -4.90
CA ILE A 33 15.19 -14.02 -4.80
C ILE A 33 14.66 -14.52 -6.14
N PHE A 34 14.06 -15.71 -6.11
CA PHE A 34 13.39 -16.31 -7.26
C PHE A 34 11.94 -16.62 -6.92
N VAL A 35 11.04 -16.29 -7.84
CA VAL A 35 9.62 -16.67 -7.77
C VAL A 35 9.37 -17.79 -8.76
N ILE A 36 8.75 -18.86 -8.28
CA ILE A 36 8.30 -19.97 -9.11
C ILE A 36 6.79 -19.88 -9.26
N ALA A 37 6.33 -19.73 -10.49
CA ALA A 37 4.92 -19.63 -10.80
C ALA A 37 4.57 -20.37 -12.10
N SER A 38 3.31 -20.80 -12.22
CA SER A 38 2.78 -21.30 -13.49
C SER A 38 2.84 -20.21 -14.56
N GLU A 39 3.10 -20.58 -15.81
CA GLU A 39 3.19 -19.66 -16.93
C GLU A 39 1.91 -18.82 -17.10
N GLU A 40 0.71 -19.37 -16.84
CA GLU A 40 -0.52 -18.55 -16.84
C GLU A 40 -0.57 -17.51 -15.71
N ALA A 41 -0.01 -17.82 -14.54
CA ALA A 41 0.05 -16.85 -13.44
C ALA A 41 1.03 -15.72 -13.76
N VAL A 42 2.19 -16.06 -14.32
CA VAL A 42 3.17 -15.09 -14.81
C VAL A 42 2.56 -14.19 -15.87
N LYS A 43 1.91 -14.78 -16.88
CA LYS A 43 1.20 -14.03 -17.92
C LYS A 43 0.17 -13.08 -17.33
N ARG A 44 -0.67 -13.53 -16.39
CA ARG A 44 -1.67 -12.65 -15.73
C ARG A 44 -1.05 -11.50 -14.95
N ILE A 45 0.06 -11.74 -14.25
CA ILE A 45 0.77 -10.68 -13.49
C ILE A 45 1.37 -9.66 -14.46
N ILE A 46 2.06 -10.14 -15.50
CA ILE A 46 2.67 -9.29 -16.53
C ILE A 46 1.59 -8.54 -17.31
N GLU A 47 0.50 -9.19 -17.70
CA GLU A 47 -0.64 -8.56 -18.39
C GLU A 47 -1.25 -7.46 -17.53
N ARG A 48 -1.46 -7.69 -16.23
CA ARG A 48 -1.93 -6.64 -15.31
C ARG A 48 -0.95 -5.47 -15.21
N GLN A 49 0.34 -5.75 -15.06
CA GLN A 49 1.36 -4.69 -15.01
C GLN A 49 1.48 -3.95 -16.34
N MET A 50 1.44 -4.66 -17.47
CA MET A 50 1.48 -4.09 -18.81
C MET A 50 0.22 -3.28 -19.09
N GLN A 51 -0.97 -3.76 -18.74
CA GLN A 51 -2.21 -2.99 -18.84
C GLN A 51 -2.14 -1.72 -17.98
N TYR A 52 -1.58 -1.80 -16.77
CA TYR A 52 -1.36 -0.63 -15.94
C TYR A 52 -0.35 0.35 -16.56
N MET A 53 0.76 -0.14 -17.13
CA MET A 53 1.76 0.68 -17.81
C MET A 53 1.24 1.28 -19.13
N LEU A 54 0.50 0.52 -19.93
CA LEU A 54 -0.14 0.96 -21.16
C LEU A 54 -1.24 1.96 -20.86
N TYR A 55 -2.08 1.72 -19.85
CA TYR A 55 -3.05 2.70 -19.36
C TYR A 55 -2.33 3.98 -18.94
N ARG A 56 -1.24 3.89 -18.17
CA ARG A 56 -0.42 5.04 -17.78
C ARG A 56 0.17 5.78 -18.99
N ARG A 57 0.67 5.06 -20.00
CA ARG A 57 1.30 5.63 -21.20
C ARG A 57 0.29 6.23 -22.18
N ILE A 58 -0.82 5.54 -22.43
CA ILE A 58 -1.95 6.02 -23.23
C ILE A 58 -2.58 7.22 -22.52
N LYS A 59 -2.80 7.17 -21.21
CA LYS A 59 -3.31 8.31 -20.43
C LYS A 59 -2.35 9.50 -20.44
N ASN A 60 -1.05 9.30 -20.27
CA ASN A 60 -0.09 10.41 -20.40
C ASN A 60 -0.04 10.99 -21.83
N ARG A 61 -0.40 10.20 -22.85
CA ARG A 61 -0.51 10.64 -24.24
C ARG A 61 -1.84 11.30 -24.55
N LEU A 62 -2.94 10.85 -23.94
CA LEU A 62 -4.29 11.39 -24.07
C LEU A 62 -4.50 12.64 -23.18
N VAL A 63 -3.79 12.79 -22.05
CA VAL A 63 -3.86 13.99 -21.20
C VAL A 63 -3.19 15.21 -21.87
N LYS A 64 -2.51 15.02 -23.01
CA LYS A 64 -2.07 16.14 -23.87
C LYS A 64 -3.13 16.60 -24.87
N VAL A 65 -4.27 15.91 -24.97
CA VAL A 65 -5.34 16.26 -25.90
C VAL A 65 -6.65 16.22 -25.11
N ASP A 66 -7.04 17.39 -24.59
CA ASP A 66 -8.36 17.66 -23.98
C ASP A 66 -8.64 17.10 -22.58
N ALA A 67 -7.64 17.08 -21.68
CA ALA A 67 -7.98 17.23 -20.26
C ALA A 67 -8.30 18.72 -20.03
N PRO A 68 -9.52 19.11 -19.59
CA PRO A 68 -9.78 20.50 -19.23
C PRO A 68 -8.73 20.89 -18.20
N ALA A 69 -8.05 22.00 -18.43
CA ALA A 69 -6.99 22.52 -17.58
C ALA A 69 -7.41 22.40 -16.11
N HIS A 70 -6.95 21.34 -15.43
CA HIS A 70 -7.11 21.20 -14.00
C HIS A 70 -6.21 22.27 -13.43
N ARG A 71 -6.83 23.43 -13.18
CA ARG A 71 -6.23 24.56 -12.50
C ARG A 71 -5.45 24.01 -11.32
N GLU A 72 -4.14 24.20 -11.35
CA GLU A 72 -3.32 24.28 -10.14
C GLU A 72 -3.86 25.48 -9.36
N ARG A 73 -4.95 25.26 -8.64
CA ARG A 73 -5.54 26.24 -7.74
C ARG A 73 -5.25 25.72 -6.35
N GLY A 74 -4.37 26.41 -5.64
CA GLY A 74 -4.07 26.23 -4.23
C GLY A 74 -5.25 26.57 -3.31
N GLU A 75 -6.45 26.11 -3.66
CA GLU A 75 -7.59 26.08 -2.76
C GLU A 75 -7.49 24.78 -1.96
N LYS A 76 -7.43 24.89 -0.63
CA LYS A 76 -7.60 23.75 0.26
C LYS A 76 -8.90 23.05 -0.14
N LYS A 77 -8.80 21.90 -0.82
CA LYS A 77 -9.96 21.06 -1.09
C LYS A 77 -10.58 20.71 0.26
N ALA A 78 -11.89 20.92 0.39
CA ALA A 78 -12.61 20.67 1.63
C ALA A 78 -12.27 19.26 2.17
N GLY A 79 -11.90 19.18 3.44
CA GLY A 79 -11.57 17.92 4.12
C GLY A 79 -10.09 17.53 4.14
N TRP A 80 -9.22 18.07 3.27
CA TRP A 80 -7.78 17.76 3.31
C TRP A 80 -7.01 18.67 4.28
N GLU A 81 -6.27 18.05 5.19
CA GLU A 81 -5.23 18.66 6.03
C GLU A 81 -3.85 18.39 5.43
N GLY A 82 -3.66 18.86 4.18
CA GLY A 82 -2.44 18.59 3.41
C GLY A 82 -2.44 17.19 2.81
N GLU A 83 -1.74 16.26 3.46
CA GLU A 83 -1.47 14.91 2.93
C GLU A 83 -2.43 13.83 3.46
N TYR A 84 -3.31 14.18 4.39
CA TYR A 84 -4.35 13.32 4.95
C TYR A 84 -5.67 14.08 5.13
N ALA A 85 -6.76 13.36 5.36
CA ALA A 85 -8.05 13.91 5.73
C ALA A 85 -8.64 13.15 6.91
N VAL A 86 -9.35 13.87 7.79
CA VAL A 86 -10.14 13.30 8.88
C VAL A 86 -11.59 13.74 8.67
N LEU A 87 -12.47 12.76 8.47
CA LEU A 87 -13.87 12.98 8.12
C LEU A 87 -14.73 12.56 9.33
N PRO A 88 -15.65 13.43 9.80
CA PRO A 88 -16.32 13.24 11.09
C PRO A 88 -17.47 12.23 11.04
N SER A 89 -17.87 11.74 9.87
CA SER A 89 -19.03 10.85 9.72
C SER A 89 -18.94 9.97 8.47
N ASP A 90 -19.78 8.93 8.45
CA ASP A 90 -19.92 8.03 7.29
C ASP A 90 -20.39 8.79 6.04
N ASP A 91 -21.30 9.74 6.22
CA ASP A 91 -21.79 10.56 5.10
C ASP A 91 -20.69 11.43 4.50
N ALA A 92 -19.84 12.02 5.34
CA ALA A 92 -18.67 12.77 4.89
C ALA A 92 -17.67 11.86 4.16
N ALA A 93 -17.42 10.66 4.68
CA ALA A 93 -16.60 9.64 4.02
C ALA A 93 -17.13 9.25 2.64
N ARG A 94 -18.43 8.96 2.53
CA ARG A 94 -19.06 8.63 1.24
C ARG A 94 -19.02 9.79 0.26
N ALA A 95 -19.27 11.02 0.72
CA ALA A 95 -19.18 12.21 -0.12
C ALA A 95 -17.75 12.39 -0.65
N PHE A 96 -16.75 12.28 0.23
CA PHE A 96 -15.34 12.36 -0.12
C PHE A 96 -14.95 11.27 -1.14
N SER A 97 -15.37 10.02 -0.94
CA SER A 97 -15.10 8.94 -1.90
C SER A 97 -15.70 9.18 -3.28
N ARG A 98 -16.89 9.82 -3.36
CA ARG A 98 -17.49 10.20 -4.64
C ARG A 98 -16.72 11.34 -5.31
N GLU A 99 -16.36 12.37 -4.55
CA GLU A 99 -15.60 13.52 -5.05
C GLU A 99 -14.22 13.10 -5.58
N HIS A 100 -13.55 12.21 -4.84
CA HIS A 100 -12.20 11.74 -5.15
C HIS A 100 -12.16 10.37 -5.83
N ALA A 101 -13.27 9.94 -6.46
CA ALA A 101 -13.38 8.61 -7.05
C ALA A 101 -12.27 8.32 -8.07
N TRP A 102 -11.79 9.34 -8.78
CA TRP A 102 -10.68 9.20 -9.74
C TRP A 102 -9.33 9.02 -9.06
N GLU A 103 -9.04 9.74 -7.99
CA GLU A 103 -7.84 9.57 -7.17
C GLU A 103 -7.79 8.16 -6.54
N PHE A 104 -8.91 7.66 -6.01
CA PHE A 104 -9.03 6.27 -5.53
C PHE A 104 -8.76 5.26 -6.64
N LYS A 105 -9.39 5.41 -7.81
CA LYS A 105 -9.17 4.53 -8.97
C LYS A 105 -7.73 4.54 -9.49
N ARG A 106 -7.01 5.66 -9.31
CA ARG A 106 -5.59 5.80 -9.67
C ARG A 106 -4.63 5.23 -8.62
N GLY A 107 -5.12 4.84 -7.44
CA GLY A 107 -4.28 4.43 -6.31
C GLY A 107 -3.50 5.57 -5.69
N GLU A 108 -3.91 6.83 -5.91
CA GLU A 108 -3.29 8.00 -5.26
C GLU A 108 -3.73 8.12 -3.79
N ILE A 109 -4.89 7.55 -3.47
CA ILE A 109 -5.45 7.44 -2.13
C ILE A 109 -5.65 5.95 -1.84
N LEU A 110 -5.18 5.49 -0.67
CA LEU A 110 -5.20 4.06 -0.32
C LEU A 110 -6.59 3.53 0.04
N GLY A 111 -7.45 4.39 0.55
CA GLY A 111 -8.76 4.01 1.06
C GLY A 111 -9.30 5.05 2.04
N VAL A 112 -10.53 4.82 2.48
CA VAL A 112 -11.09 5.48 3.65
C VAL A 112 -11.14 4.44 4.77
N LYS A 113 -10.57 4.75 5.93
CA LYS A 113 -10.51 3.86 7.08
C LYS A 113 -11.31 4.43 8.24
N GLY A 114 -12.35 3.70 8.65
CA GLY A 114 -13.17 4.08 9.80
C GLY A 114 -12.62 3.46 11.08
N PHE A 115 -12.24 4.28 12.04
CA PHE A 115 -11.89 3.86 13.40
C PHE A 115 -12.18 5.00 14.38
N ASP A 116 -12.39 4.69 15.66
CA ASP A 116 -12.74 5.65 16.73
C ASP A 116 -13.99 6.52 16.52
N GLY A 117 -14.81 6.21 15.51
CA GLY A 117 -15.96 7.02 15.13
C GLY A 117 -15.65 8.10 14.09
N LYS A 118 -14.40 8.20 13.63
CA LYS A 118 -13.98 9.05 12.51
C LYS A 118 -13.52 8.21 11.31
N TYR A 119 -13.30 8.89 10.20
CA TYR A 119 -12.87 8.29 8.94
C TYR A 119 -11.63 8.98 8.43
N TYR A 120 -10.59 8.20 8.15
CA TYR A 120 -9.27 8.69 7.82
C TYR A 120 -8.92 8.35 6.39
N VAL A 121 -8.26 9.29 5.74
CA VAL A 121 -7.80 9.15 4.36
C VAL A 121 -6.34 9.55 4.29
N VAL A 122 -5.53 8.72 3.64
CA VAL A 122 -4.09 8.99 3.46
C VAL A 122 -3.72 8.81 1.98
N ARG A 123 -2.91 9.74 1.46
CA ARG A 123 -2.31 9.59 0.12
C ARG A 123 -1.29 8.46 0.12
N ALA A 124 -1.27 7.66 -0.95
CA ALA A 124 -0.35 6.54 -1.09
C ALA A 124 1.12 6.94 -0.98
N SER A 125 1.49 8.11 -1.54
CA SER A 125 2.84 8.67 -1.42
C SER A 125 3.23 8.99 0.02
N THR A 126 2.27 9.46 0.81
CA THR A 126 2.50 9.87 2.20
C THR A 126 2.55 8.65 3.11
N TYR A 127 1.67 7.67 2.87
CA TYR A 127 1.74 6.37 3.52
C TYR A 127 3.13 5.74 3.38
N ALA A 128 3.65 5.62 2.15
CA ALA A 128 4.95 5.00 1.91
C ALA A 128 6.09 5.71 2.68
N LYS A 129 6.12 7.05 2.64
CA LYS A 129 7.13 7.86 3.35
C LYS A 129 7.04 7.71 4.86
N VAL A 130 5.83 7.77 5.42
CA VAL A 130 5.62 7.68 6.87
C VAL A 130 5.88 6.25 7.36
N LEU A 131 5.48 5.24 6.59
CA LEU A 131 5.71 3.83 6.90
C LEU A 131 7.21 3.49 6.96
N GLU A 132 8.03 4.06 6.09
CA GLU A 132 9.48 3.89 6.15
C GLU A 132 10.05 4.43 7.47
N ALA A 133 9.64 5.65 7.85
CA ALA A 133 10.10 6.30 9.07
C ALA A 133 9.52 5.69 10.35
N LEU A 134 8.36 5.04 10.27
CA LEU A 134 7.69 4.42 11.42
C LEU A 134 8.51 3.28 12.03
N ARG A 135 9.34 2.58 11.24
CA ARG A 135 10.17 1.47 11.72
C ARG A 135 11.05 1.88 12.89
N ASP A 136 11.78 2.95 12.68
CA ASP A 136 12.68 3.50 13.70
C ASP A 136 11.87 4.20 14.81
N ALA A 137 10.77 4.86 14.45
CA ALA A 137 9.95 5.58 15.42
C ALA A 137 9.18 4.67 16.39
N LEU A 138 8.81 3.44 16.02
CA LEU A 138 8.19 2.49 16.93
C LEU A 138 9.23 1.83 17.85
N GLY A 139 10.40 1.46 17.34
CA GLY A 139 11.42 0.73 18.08
C GLY A 139 10.98 -0.68 18.52
N GLU A 140 11.85 -1.41 19.22
CA GLU A 140 11.59 -2.81 19.61
C GLU A 140 10.47 -2.95 20.67
N GLU A 141 10.41 -2.00 21.60
CA GLU A 141 9.37 -1.95 22.64
C GLU A 141 8.02 -1.45 22.11
N GLY A 142 7.98 -1.00 20.85
CA GLY A 142 6.82 -0.36 20.24
C GLY A 142 6.58 1.04 20.78
N ALA A 143 5.61 1.75 20.20
CA ALA A 143 5.23 3.09 20.63
C ALA A 143 3.73 3.33 20.38
N THR A 144 3.13 4.19 21.19
CA THR A 144 1.78 4.73 20.94
C THR A 144 1.80 5.69 19.73
N PRO A 145 0.65 5.93 19.07
CA PRO A 145 0.56 6.90 17.97
C PRO A 145 1.11 8.29 18.35
N LYS A 146 0.83 8.75 19.58
CA LYS A 146 1.32 10.02 20.11
C LYS A 146 2.85 10.06 20.24
N GLU A 147 3.46 9.03 20.82
CA GLU A 147 4.92 8.93 20.95
C GLU A 147 5.60 8.89 19.57
N ALA A 148 5.07 8.08 18.65
CA ALA A 148 5.59 7.97 17.29
C ALA A 148 5.46 9.31 16.52
N ALA A 149 4.32 10.00 16.66
CA ALA A 149 4.11 11.33 16.09
C ALA A 149 5.10 12.38 16.61
N GLN A 150 5.39 12.37 17.91
CA GLN A 150 6.41 13.25 18.49
C GLN A 150 7.81 12.97 17.94
N ARG A 151 8.20 11.70 17.81
CA ARG A 151 9.50 11.30 17.23
C ARG A 151 9.62 11.72 15.77
N LEU A 152 8.55 11.54 14.99
CA LEU A 152 8.50 11.88 13.56
C LEU A 152 8.24 13.37 13.28
N LYS A 153 7.84 14.15 14.29
CA LYS A 153 7.38 15.54 14.15
C LYS A 153 6.22 15.67 13.14
N LEU A 154 5.28 14.72 13.20
CA LEU A 154 4.10 14.67 12.35
C LEU A 154 2.82 14.83 13.19
N PRO A 155 1.69 15.22 12.56
CA PRO A 155 0.38 15.18 13.24
C PRO A 155 0.04 13.77 13.74
N GLU A 156 -0.46 13.66 14.96
CA GLU A 156 -0.87 12.39 15.57
C GLU A 156 -1.91 11.66 14.72
N GLU A 157 -2.89 12.39 14.19
CA GLU A 157 -3.97 11.84 13.35
C GLU A 157 -3.43 11.21 12.05
N LEU A 158 -2.39 11.80 11.45
CA LEU A 158 -1.72 11.21 10.27
C LEU A 158 -1.04 9.90 10.64
N VAL A 159 -0.28 9.88 11.73
CA VAL A 159 0.43 8.68 12.20
C VAL A 159 -0.56 7.57 12.53
N LYS A 160 -1.65 7.90 13.22
CA LYS A 160 -2.73 6.98 13.54
C LYS A 160 -3.36 6.37 12.29
N ALA A 161 -3.68 7.20 11.29
CA ALA A 161 -4.22 6.73 10.02
C ALA A 161 -3.26 5.76 9.30
N VAL A 162 -1.97 6.07 9.27
CA VAL A 162 -0.94 5.21 8.67
C VAL A 162 -0.80 3.89 9.44
N LEU A 163 -0.79 3.92 10.77
CA LEU A 163 -0.69 2.72 11.61
C LEU A 163 -1.88 1.78 11.43
N GLU A 164 -3.10 2.32 11.28
CA GLU A 164 -4.29 1.50 11.03
C GLU A 164 -4.25 0.83 9.65
N VAL A 165 -3.84 1.55 8.61
CA VAL A 165 -3.62 0.95 7.28
C VAL A 165 -2.54 -0.13 7.34
N ALA A 166 -1.41 0.15 7.98
CA ALA A 166 -0.31 -0.81 8.11
C ALA A 166 -0.69 -2.03 8.96
N LYS A 167 -1.59 -1.87 9.95
CA LYS A 167 -2.11 -2.96 10.77
C LYS A 167 -2.95 -3.92 9.94
N GLU A 168 -3.82 -3.39 9.08
CA GLU A 168 -4.61 -4.22 8.16
C GLU A 168 -3.75 -4.95 7.13
N GLU A 169 -2.67 -4.33 6.66
CA GLU A 169 -1.70 -4.95 5.76
C GLU A 169 -0.81 -5.99 6.46
N GLY A 170 -0.91 -6.12 7.79
CA GLY A 170 -0.10 -7.03 8.60
C GLY A 170 1.36 -6.60 8.74
N VAL A 171 1.68 -5.34 8.42
CA VAL A 171 3.04 -4.77 8.55
C VAL A 171 3.35 -4.39 9.99
N VAL A 172 2.34 -3.95 10.73
CA VAL A 172 2.41 -3.68 12.17
C VAL A 172 1.31 -4.43 12.90
N TYR A 173 1.47 -4.59 14.20
CA TYR A 173 0.41 -5.08 15.08
C TYR A 173 0.30 -4.18 16.32
N GLU A 174 -0.90 -4.17 16.91
CA GLU A 174 -1.18 -3.45 18.14
C GLU A 174 -0.96 -4.36 19.34
N ALA A 175 -0.01 -4.00 20.19
CA ALA A 175 0.27 -4.63 21.47
C ALA A 175 -0.60 -4.04 22.60
N LYS A 176 -0.52 -4.65 23.79
CA LYS A 176 -1.25 -4.16 24.97
C LYS A 176 -0.94 -2.68 25.24
N GLY A 177 -1.97 -1.92 25.61
CA GLY A 177 -1.85 -0.50 25.94
C GLY A 177 -1.80 0.43 24.73
N GLY A 178 -2.27 0.00 23.55
CA GLY A 178 -2.32 0.83 22.34
C GLY A 178 -0.95 1.14 21.73
N ARG A 179 0.06 0.31 22.03
CA ARG A 179 1.41 0.44 21.47
C ARG A 179 1.51 -0.37 20.20
N TYR A 180 2.04 0.22 19.15
CA TYR A 180 2.24 -0.43 17.85
C TYR A 180 3.66 -0.96 17.73
N LYS A 181 3.82 -2.12 17.09
CA LYS A 181 5.10 -2.77 16.79
C LYS A 181 5.12 -3.26 15.35
N TYR A 182 6.30 -3.30 14.74
CA TYR A 182 6.46 -3.97 13.45
C TYR A 182 6.25 -5.47 13.60
N ALA A 183 5.50 -6.05 12.66
CA ALA A 183 5.45 -7.49 12.48
C ALA A 183 6.79 -7.90 11.83
N GLY A 184 7.66 -8.50 12.63
CA GLY A 184 8.94 -9.06 12.18
C GLY A 184 8.76 -10.40 11.49
#